data_AF-A0A0S2F3S0-F1
#
_entry.id   AF-A0A0S2F3S0-F1
#
_cell.length_a   1.000
_cell.length_b   1.000
_cell.length_c   1.000
_cell.angle_alpha   90.00
_cell.angle_beta   90.00
_cell.angle_gamma   90.00
#
_symmetry.space_group_name_H-M   'P 1'
#
loop_
_entity.id
_entity.type
_entity.pdbx_description
1 polymer ?
#
loop_
_entity_poly.entity_id
_entity_poly.type
_entity_poly.pdbx_seq_one_letter_code
_entity_poly.pdbx_strand_id
1 'polypeptide(L)' 'MRYTVQLSESDYQGRRLSCDVADECFNDAIQASQAAKTEAFHLTMQLGLPVAIRIFEDSRIYLSHIMPAPQR' A
#
# COMPACT_ATOMS: atom_id res chain seq x y z
N MET A 1 -6.85 8.31 16.21
CA MET A 1 -6.98 7.12 15.33
C MET A 1 -5.62 6.84 14.74
N ARG A 2 -5.22 5.58 14.63
CA ARG A 2 -3.95 5.20 13.99
C ARG A 2 -4.25 4.43 12.72
N TYR A 3 -3.60 4.86 11.64
CA TYR A 3 -3.68 4.23 10.35
C TYR A 3 -2.37 3.50 10.06
N THR A 4 -2.47 2.25 9.63
CA THR A 4 -1.30 1.45 9.20
C THR A 4 -1.50 0.97 7.78
N VAL A 5 -0.41 0.79 7.06
CA VAL A 5 -0.42 0.40 5.65
C VAL A 5 0.07 -1.04 5.51
N GLN A 6 -0.55 -1.79 4.62
CA GLN A 6 -0.02 -3.06 4.13
C GLN A 6 0.05 -3.00 2.61
N LEU A 7 1.25 -3.24 2.08
CA LEU A 7 1.47 -3.43 0.65
C LEU A 7 1.59 -4.92 0.34
N SER A 8 1.09 -5.35 -0.81
CA SER A 8 1.17 -6.75 -1.25
C SER A 8 1.30 -6.81 -2.75
N GLU A 9 2.04 -7.79 -3.26
CA GLU A 9 2.17 -7.98 -4.70
C GLU A 9 0.82 -8.41 -5.32
N SER A 10 0.62 -8.01 -6.57
CA SER A 10 -0.56 -8.31 -7.36
C SER A 10 -1.85 -7.83 -6.67
N ASP A 11 -2.93 -8.60 -6.74
CA ASP A 11 -4.22 -8.25 -6.15
C ASP A 11 -4.42 -8.94 -4.79
N TYR A 12 -3.49 -8.72 -3.86
CA TYR A 12 -3.43 -9.35 -2.52
C TYR A 12 -3.16 -10.86 -2.51
N GLN A 13 -2.89 -11.47 -3.66
CA GLN A 13 -2.58 -12.91 -3.76
C GLN A 13 -1.09 -13.19 -3.65
N GLY A 14 -0.24 -12.19 -3.85
CA GLY A 14 1.20 -12.32 -3.75
C GLY A 14 1.73 -12.14 -2.33
N ARG A 15 3.03 -11.90 -2.22
CA ARG A 15 3.69 -11.73 -0.93
C ARG A 15 3.38 -10.36 -0.35
N ARG A 16 3.38 -10.24 0.98
CA ARG A 16 3.42 -8.94 1.64
C ARG A 16 4.77 -8.30 1.39
N LEU A 17 4.76 -7.04 1.00
CA LEU A 17 5.96 -6.26 0.73
C LEU A 17 6.38 -5.56 2.01
N SER A 18 7.65 -5.73 2.40
CA SER A 18 8.28 -4.98 3.49
C SER A 18 8.79 -3.67 2.90
N CYS A 19 8.32 -2.54 3.45
CA CYS A 19 8.74 -1.20 3.06
C CYS A 19 8.54 -0.27 4.25
N ASP A 20 9.24 0.86 4.26
CA ASP A 20 9.21 1.81 5.38
C ASP A 20 7.77 2.25 5.69
N VAL A 21 6.96 2.50 4.66
CA VAL A 21 5.55 2.90 4.81
C VAL A 21 4.69 1.82 5.48
N ALA A 22 5.02 0.54 5.34
CA ALA A 22 4.28 -0.55 5.98
C ALA A 22 4.59 -0.68 7.49
N ASP A 23 5.75 -0.20 7.93
CA ASP A 23 6.16 -0.19 9.34
C ASP A 23 5.73 1.11 10.07
N GLU A 24 5.23 2.10 9.32
CA GLU A 24 4.79 3.38 9.86
C GLU A 24 3.34 3.38 10.40
N CYS A 25 3.12 4.22 11.41
CA CYS A 25 1.80 4.53 11.95
C CYS A 25 1.45 5.99 11.67
N PHE A 26 0.37 6.22 10.91
CA PHE A 26 -0.10 7.54 10.54
C PHE A 26 -1.25 7.99 11.45
N ASN A 27 -1.31 9.29 11.76
CA ASN A 27 -2.41 9.86 12.53
C ASN A 27 -3.59 10.31 11.64
N ASP A 28 -3.40 10.30 10.33
CA ASP A 28 -4.37 10.76 9.32
C ASP A 28 -4.44 9.79 8.14
N ALA A 29 -5.66 9.53 7.68
CA ALA A 29 -5.94 8.61 6.58
C ALA A 29 -5.42 9.14 5.23
N ILE A 30 -5.45 10.46 5.04
CA ILE A 30 -5.00 11.09 3.79
C ILE A 30 -3.48 10.93 3.68
N GLN A 31 -2.74 11.22 4.76
CA GLN A 31 -1.29 10.98 4.81
C GLN A 31 -0.94 9.51 4.55
N ALA A 32 -1.61 8.57 5.22
CA ALA A 32 -1.39 7.14 4.99
C ALA A 32 -1.63 6.75 3.51
N SER A 33 -2.71 7.27 2.91
CA SER A 33 -3.07 7.01 1.52
C SER A 33 -2.07 7.57 0.52
N GLN A 34 -1.57 8.78 0.75
CA GLN A 34 -0.56 9.40 -0.11
C GLN A 34 0.77 8.65 -0.02
N ALA A 35 1.25 8.36 1.20
CA ALA A 35 2.47 7.59 1.40
C ALA A 35 2.38 6.20 0.74
N ALA A 36 1.27 5.49 0.98
CA ALA A 36 1.06 4.16 0.42
C ALA A 36 1.01 4.17 -1.12
N LYS A 37 0.35 5.15 -1.73
CA LYS A 37 0.27 5.26 -3.20
C LYS A 37 1.62 5.59 -3.83
N THR A 38 2.38 6.52 -3.24
CA THR A 38 3.72 6.86 -3.73
C THR A 38 4.63 5.64 -3.68
N GLU A 39 4.64 4.93 -2.55
CA GLU A 39 5.48 3.74 -2.38
C GLU A 39 5.03 2.61 -3.31
N ALA A 40 3.74 2.33 -3.38
CA ALA A 40 3.20 1.33 -4.30
C ALA A 40 3.52 1.65 -5.77
N PHE A 41 3.53 2.92 -6.16
CA PHE A 41 3.93 3.33 -7.50
C PHE A 41 5.40 3.05 -7.78
N HIS A 42 6.30 3.38 -6.85
CA HIS A 42 7.72 3.03 -7.00
C HIS A 42 7.92 1.51 -7.09
N LEU A 43 7.22 0.74 -6.26
CA LEU A 43 7.27 -0.71 -6.28
C LEU A 43 6.70 -1.29 -7.58
N THR A 44 5.63 -0.72 -8.15
CA THR A 44 5.11 -1.19 -9.44
C THR A 44 6.07 -0.90 -10.59
N MET A 45 6.79 0.24 -10.55
CA MET A 45 7.85 0.53 -11.52
C MET A 45 9.02 -0.43 -11.39
N GLN A 46 9.43 -0.77 -10.17
CA GLN A 46 10.57 -1.64 -9.91
C GLN A 46 10.28 -3.11 -10.22
N LEU A 47 9.11 -3.61 -9.82
CA LEU A 47 8.74 -5.02 -9.95
C LEU A 47 8.09 -5.34 -11.30
N GLY A 48 7.53 -4.34 -11.99
CA GLY A 48 6.76 -4.54 -13.22
C GLY A 48 5.45 -5.30 -13.01
N LEU A 49 4.92 -5.28 -11.78
CA LEU A 49 3.71 -5.98 -11.35
C LEU A 49 2.78 -5.00 -10.60
N PRO A 50 1.47 -5.27 -10.56
CA PRO A 50 0.56 -4.49 -9.74
C PRO A 50 0.90 -4.65 -8.24
N VAL A 51 0.57 -3.62 -7.45
CA VAL A 51 0.75 -3.63 -5.99
C VAL A 51 -0.57 -3.26 -5.33
N ALA A 52 -1.05 -4.17 -4.48
CA ALA A 52 -2.22 -4.00 -3.64
C ALA A 52 -1.88 -3.16 -2.40
N ILE A 53 -2.77 -2.24 -2.06
CA ILE A 53 -2.67 -1.34 -0.91
C ILE A 53 -3.86 -1.56 0.01
N ARG A 54 -3.61 -1.92 1.27
CA ARG A 54 -4.60 -1.86 2.35
C ARG A 54 -4.19 -0.83 3.38
N ILE A 55 -5.12 0.02 3.74
CA ILE A 55 -5.00 0.92 4.89
C ILE A 55 -5.94 0.41 5.95
N PHE A 56 -5.42 0.24 7.16
CA PHE A 56 -6.20 -0.16 8.32
C PHE A 56 -6.40 1.04 9.22
N GLU A 57 -7.60 1.18 9.80
CA GLU A 57 -7.83 2.01 10.98
C GLU A 57 -7.91 1.06 12.17
N ASP A 58 -6.90 1.14 13.05
CA ASP A 58 -6.63 0.21 14.15
C ASP A 58 -6.51 -1.26 13.67
N SER A 59 -7.62 -1.99 13.50
CA SER A 59 -7.65 -3.38 13.01
C SER A 59 -8.66 -3.62 11.88
N ARG A 60 -9.36 -2.57 11.44
CA ARG A 60 -10.36 -2.66 10.39
C ARG A 60 -9.78 -2.15 9.08
N ILE A 61 -10.11 -2.80 7.97
CA ILE A 61 -9.76 -2.28 6.65
C ILE A 61 -10.56 -0.99 6.44
N TYR A 62 -9.84 0.13 6.40
CA TYR A 62 -10.40 1.44 6.11
C TYR A 62 -10.50 1.66 4.59
N LEU A 63 -9.43 1.31 3.87
CA LEU A 63 -9.35 1.48 2.43
C LEU A 63 -8.58 0.31 1.79
N SER A 64 -9.03 -0.10 0.61
CA SER A 64 -8.32 -1.05 -0.25
C SER A 64 -8.20 -0.45 -1.65
N HIS A 65 -7.01 -0.55 -2.25
CA HIS A 65 -6.72 -0.04 -3.58
C HIS A 65 -5.71 -0.94 -4.29
N ILE A 66 -5.68 -0.92 -5.62
CA ILE A 66 -4.67 -1.61 -6.41
C ILE A 66 -3.99 -0.56 -7.28
N MET A 67 -2.68 -0.42 -7.10
CA MET A 67 -1.85 0.34 -8.01
C MET A 67 -1.52 -0.55 -9.21
N PRO A 68 -1.99 -0.22 -10.42
CA PRO A 68 -1.72 -1.03 -11.60
C PRO A 68 -0.23 -0.99 -11.96
N ALA A 69 0.23 -2.05 -12.64
CA ALA A 69 1.52 -2.02 -13.31
C ALA A 69 1.51 -0.96 -14.45
N PRO A 70 2.65 -0.33 -14.75
CA PRO A 70 2.77 0.54 -15.91
C PRO A 70 2.46 -0.26 -17.19
N GLN A 71 1.65 0.31 -18.07
CA GLN A 71 1.46 -0.25 -19.41
C GLN A 71 2.75 -0.03 -20.20
N ARG A 72 3.29 -1.11 -20.77
CA ARG A 72 4.47 -1.08 -21.65
C ARG A 72 4.13 -0.45 -23.00
#